data_AF-A0A2I1H8C4-F1
#
_entry.id   AF-A0A2I1H8C4-F1
#
_cell.length_a   1.000
_cell.length_b   1.000
_cell.length_c   1.000
_cell.angle_alpha   90.00
_cell.angle_beta   90.00
_cell.angle_gamma   90.00
#
_symmetry.space_group_name_H-M   'P 1'
#
loop_
_entity.id
_entity.type
_entity.pdbx_description
1 polymer ?
#
loop_
_entity_poly.entity_id
_entity_poly.type
_entity_poly.pdbx_seq_one_letter_code
_entity_poly.pdbx_strand_id
1 'polypeptide(L)'
;MSNYWNKYFDETDIKSWDILQFYKDWICTYKQNPEKLTYRMSTDALAKSLRSIVNNSPDTAKVEKAKNLLSDLECGQKRKSGNCIDKLWIKIENKYKERERTNVICSDTGIQLANCNGV
;
A
#
# COMPACT_ATOMS: atom_id res chain seq x y z
N MET A 1 -12.83 18.89 0.01
CA MET A 1 -12.57 17.53 -0.51
C MET A 1 -11.42 16.96 0.30
N SER A 2 -11.72 16.05 1.24
CA SER A 2 -10.69 15.33 1.97
C SER A 2 -9.89 14.48 0.98
N ASN A 3 -8.62 14.82 0.88
CA ASN A 3 -7.66 14.05 0.14
C ASN A 3 -7.58 12.66 0.78
N TYR A 4 -8.07 11.60 0.13
CA TYR A 4 -8.23 10.25 0.71
C TYR A 4 -6.93 9.66 1.30
N TRP A 5 -5.78 10.20 0.88
CA TRP A 5 -4.45 9.87 1.39
C TRP A 5 -4.15 10.43 2.78
N ASN A 6 -4.90 11.43 3.26
CA ASN A 6 -4.79 11.96 4.63
C ASN A 6 -5.68 11.24 5.64
N LYS A 7 -6.61 10.40 5.18
CA LYS A 7 -7.66 9.79 6.02
C LYS A 7 -7.10 9.19 7.32
N TYR A 8 -6.04 8.38 7.22
CA TYR A 8 -5.37 7.81 8.39
C TYR A 8 -4.95 8.86 9.43
N PHE A 9 -4.36 9.97 9.01
CA PHE A 9 -3.89 11.03 9.90
C PHE A 9 -5.01 11.93 10.43
N ASP A 10 -6.11 12.02 9.68
CA ASP A 10 -7.31 12.77 10.09
C ASP A 10 -8.12 12.00 11.14
N GLU A 11 -8.18 10.67 11.04
CA GLU A 11 -8.99 9.79 11.89
C GLU A 11 -8.22 9.20 13.08
N THR A 12 -6.89 9.29 13.09
CA THR A 12 -6.04 8.66 14.12
C THR A 12 -5.38 9.71 15.00
N ASP A 13 -5.35 9.46 16.32
CA ASP A 13 -4.63 10.30 17.27
C ASP A 13 -3.13 10.39 16.94
N ILE A 14 -2.56 11.57 17.12
CA ILE A 14 -1.16 11.90 16.77
C ILE A 14 -0.17 10.93 17.42
N LYS A 15 -0.44 10.47 18.66
CA LYS A 15 0.44 9.55 19.39
C LYS A 15 0.48 8.16 18.75
N SER A 16 -0.56 7.80 18.00
CA SER A 16 -0.69 6.51 17.32
C SER A 16 -0.17 6.55 15.88
N TRP A 17 0.28 7.72 15.39
CA TRP A 17 0.84 7.84 14.05
C TRP A 17 2.13 7.02 13.91
N ASP A 18 2.03 5.99 13.08
CA ASP A 18 3.10 5.08 12.71
C ASP A 18 3.05 4.73 11.21
N ILE A 19 4.24 4.53 10.61
CA ILE A 19 4.41 4.24 9.17
C ILE A 19 3.86 2.85 8.82
N LEU A 20 4.11 1.84 9.67
CA LEU A 20 3.62 0.48 9.42
C LEU A 20 2.10 0.43 9.50
N GLN A 21 1.49 1.15 10.45
CA GLN A 21 0.04 1.25 10.56
C GLN A 21 -0.57 1.99 9.36
N PHE A 22 0.06 3.06 8.87
CA PHE A 22 -0.37 3.70 7.62
C PHE A 22 -0.40 2.70 6.45
N TYR A 23 0.66 1.89 6.28
CA TYR A 23 0.67 0.88 5.21
C TYR A 23 -0.41 -0.19 5.37
N LYS A 24 -0.70 -0.63 6.60
CA LYS A 24 -1.80 -1.56 6.85
C LYS A 24 -3.15 -0.95 6.48
N ASP A 25 -3.40 0.30 6.87
CA ASP A 25 -4.63 1.01 6.53
C ASP A 25 -4.78 1.20 5.01
N TRP A 26 -3.68 1.57 4.34
CA TRP A 26 -3.63 1.66 2.88
C TRP A 26 -4.00 0.34 2.21
N ILE A 27 -3.41 -0.77 2.66
CA ILE A 27 -3.70 -2.11 2.14
C ILE A 27 -5.17 -2.47 2.36
N CYS A 28 -5.71 -2.22 3.55
CA CYS A 28 -7.12 -2.48 3.85
C CYS A 28 -8.06 -1.67 2.96
N THR A 29 -7.74 -0.40 2.74
CA THR A 29 -8.52 0.52 1.91
C THR A 29 -8.52 0.11 0.45
N TYR A 30 -7.38 -0.30 -0.09
CA TYR A 30 -7.22 -0.64 -1.51
C TYR A 30 -7.19 -2.14 -1.81
N LYS A 31 -7.65 -2.99 -0.89
CA LYS A 31 -7.66 -4.46 -1.03
C LYS A 31 -8.36 -5.00 -2.29
N GLN A 32 -9.26 -4.23 -2.88
CA GLN A 32 -9.99 -4.58 -4.12
C GLN A 32 -9.38 -3.95 -5.37
N ASN A 33 -8.37 -3.09 -5.22
CA ASN A 33 -7.73 -2.29 -6.26
C ASN A 33 -6.21 -2.57 -6.25
N PRO A 34 -5.77 -3.77 -6.67
CA PRO A 34 -4.38 -4.22 -6.57
C PRO A 34 -3.39 -3.31 -7.29
N GLU A 35 -3.81 -2.62 -8.35
CA GLU A 35 -3.02 -1.64 -9.08
C GLU A 35 -2.57 -0.45 -8.21
N LYS A 36 -3.30 -0.18 -7.11
CA LYS A 36 -2.97 0.85 -6.11
C LYS A 36 -2.14 0.33 -4.94
N LEU A 37 -1.91 -0.98 -4.88
CA LEU A 37 -1.17 -1.67 -3.82
C LEU A 37 0.29 -1.93 -4.22
N THR A 38 0.95 -0.89 -4.70
CA THR A 38 2.41 -0.92 -4.90
C THR A 38 3.09 -0.14 -3.78
N TYR A 39 4.26 -0.64 -3.35
CA TYR A 39 5.08 0.04 -2.34
C TYR A 39 5.33 1.51 -2.71
N ARG A 40 5.62 1.76 -3.99
CA ARG A 40 5.86 3.10 -4.51
C ARG A 40 4.65 4.01 -4.30
N MET A 41 3.46 3.58 -4.71
CA MET A 41 2.25 4.42 -4.59
C MET A 41 1.88 4.71 -3.14
N SER A 42 1.98 3.72 -2.26
CA SER A 42 1.71 3.93 -0.83
C SER A 42 2.76 4.83 -0.18
N THR A 43 4.03 4.71 -0.58
CA THR A 43 5.11 5.57 -0.08
C THR A 43 4.94 7.01 -0.55
N ASP A 44 4.63 7.20 -1.83
CA ASP A 44 4.35 8.52 -2.40
C ASP A 44 3.15 9.17 -1.71
N ALA A 45 2.09 8.40 -1.45
CA ALA A 45 0.94 8.88 -0.70
C ALA A 45 1.30 9.28 0.73
N LEU A 46 2.04 8.44 1.46
CA LEU A 46 2.53 8.74 2.82
C LEU A 46 3.34 10.04 2.84
N ALA A 47 4.34 10.17 1.97
CA ALA A 47 5.19 11.34 1.88
C ALA A 47 4.37 12.61 1.56
N LYS A 48 3.40 12.48 0.64
CA LYS A 48 2.49 13.58 0.30
C LYS A 48 1.67 13.99 1.53
N SER A 49 1.08 13.04 2.26
CA SER A 49 0.26 13.30 3.45
C SER A 49 1.04 14.05 4.51
N LEU A 50 2.24 13.56 4.84
CA LEU A 50 3.09 14.19 5.85
C LEU A 50 3.52 15.60 5.41
N ARG A 51 3.92 15.79 4.15
CA ARG A 51 4.25 17.13 3.61
C ARG A 51 3.05 18.08 3.66
N SER A 52 1.85 17.58 3.37
CA SER A 52 0.62 18.37 3.48
C SER A 52 0.37 18.82 4.92
N ILE A 53 0.59 17.95 5.90
CA ILE A 53 0.46 18.29 7.33
C ILE A 53 1.50 19.33 7.71
N VAL A 54 2.77 19.13 7.33
CA VAL A 54 3.86 20.06 7.66
C VAL A 54 3.59 21.47 7.10
N ASN A 55 3.04 21.57 5.89
CA ASN A 55 2.86 22.85 5.22
C ASN A 55 1.57 23.58 5.61
N ASN A 56 0.52 22.85 6.02
CA ASN A 56 -0.82 23.43 6.16
C ASN A 56 -1.42 23.28 7.56
N SER A 57 -0.86 22.45 8.45
CA SER A 57 -1.42 22.24 9.78
C SER A 57 -1.08 23.41 10.72
N PRO A 58 -2.07 24.03 11.39
CA PRO A 58 -1.81 25.02 12.44
C PRO A 58 -1.34 24.36 13.76
N ASP A 59 -1.53 23.05 13.89
CA ASP A 59 -1.14 22.27 15.07
C ASP A 59 0.37 21.94 15.01
N THR A 60 1.14 22.56 15.91
CA THR A 60 2.60 22.41 15.99
C THR A 60 3.03 21.00 16.36
N ALA A 61 2.26 20.29 17.19
CA ALA A 61 2.56 18.90 17.56
C ALA A 61 2.38 17.96 16.36
N LYS A 62 1.34 18.18 15.54
CA LYS A 62 1.17 17.47 14.26
C LYS A 62 2.33 17.73 13.31
N VAL A 63 2.75 19.00 13.18
CA VAL A 63 3.86 19.38 12.31
C VAL A 63 5.16 18.71 12.75
N GLU A 64 5.48 18.74 14.04
CA GLU A 64 6.70 18.12 14.58
C GLU A 64 6.70 16.60 14.37
N LYS A 65 5.59 15.93 14.72
CA LYS A 65 5.45 14.48 14.50
C LYS A 65 5.57 14.12 13.02
N ALA A 66 4.94 14.90 12.12
CA ALA A 66 5.01 14.67 10.68
C ALA A 66 6.43 14.86 10.12
N LYS A 67 7.18 15.86 10.61
CA LYS A 67 8.60 16.04 10.25
C LYS A 67 9.46 14.84 10.68
N ASN A 68 9.24 14.33 11.90
CA ASN A 68 9.95 13.15 12.38
C ASN A 68 9.67 11.92 11.50
N LEU A 69 8.39 11.67 11.18
CA LEU A 69 8.02 10.57 10.29
C LEU A 69 8.55 10.73 8.86
N LEU A 70 8.62 11.96 8.34
CA LEU A 70 9.26 12.24 7.05
C LEU A 70 10.76 11.93 7.10
N SER A 71 11.43 12.35 8.16
CA SER A 71 12.85 12.04 8.37
C SER A 71 13.07 10.53 8.48
N ASP A 72 12.22 9.79 9.18
CA ASP A 72 12.29 8.32 9.27
C ASP A 72 12.10 7.65 7.91
N LEU A 73 11.23 8.23 7.07
CA LEU A 73 10.99 7.77 5.70
C LEU A 73 12.21 8.04 4.79
N GLU A 74 12.80 9.24 4.89
CA GLU A 74 13.90 9.73 4.04
C GLU A 74 15.29 9.23 4.46
N CYS A 75 15.57 9.10 5.77
CA CYS A 75 16.80 8.52 6.32
C CYS A 75 17.00 7.07 5.89
N GLY A 76 15.94 6.48 5.33
CA GLY A 76 15.94 5.13 4.88
C GLY A 76 15.84 4.23 6.10
N GLN A 77 14.67 3.64 6.21
CA GLN A 77 14.64 2.20 6.05
C GLN A 77 15.35 1.81 4.74
N LYS A 78 16.68 2.01 4.65
CA LYS A 78 17.58 1.25 3.80
C LYS A 78 17.13 -0.17 4.06
N ARG A 79 16.59 -0.84 3.04
CA ARG A 79 16.09 -2.21 3.09
C ARG A 79 17.08 -3.09 3.86
N LYS A 80 16.99 -3.10 5.18
CA LYS A 80 17.62 -4.10 6.02
C LYS A 80 16.68 -5.26 5.81
N SER A 81 16.99 -6.06 4.79
CA SER A 81 16.42 -7.38 4.57
C SER A 81 16.04 -7.98 5.93
N GLY A 82 14.74 -7.98 6.26
CA GLY A 82 14.24 -8.35 7.59
C GLY A 82 13.29 -7.38 8.29
N ASN A 83 13.11 -6.13 7.82
CA ASN A 83 12.16 -5.19 8.42
C ASN A 83 10.69 -5.64 8.24
N CYS A 84 9.81 -5.32 9.19
CA CYS A 84 8.39 -5.67 9.18
C CYS A 84 7.64 -5.10 7.96
N ILE A 85 8.09 -3.96 7.42
CA ILE A 85 7.55 -3.34 6.21
C ILE A 85 7.93 -4.15 4.96
N ASP A 86 9.20 -4.58 4.83
CA ASP A 86 9.61 -5.45 3.72
C ASP A 86 8.84 -6.78 3.76
N LYS A 87 8.69 -7.38 4.95
CA LYS A 87 7.89 -8.61 5.12
C LYS A 87 6.42 -8.42 4.77
N LEU A 88 5.85 -7.24 5.05
CA LEU A 88 4.48 -6.90 4.70
C LEU A 88 4.32 -6.84 3.17
N TRP A 89 5.20 -6.10 2.48
CA TRP A 89 5.11 -5.92 1.04
C TRP A 89 5.45 -7.19 0.25
N ILE A 90 6.42 -8.00 0.70
CA ILE A 90 6.68 -9.33 0.12
C ILE A 90 5.42 -10.21 0.18
N LYS A 91 4.73 -10.26 1.33
CA LYS A 91 3.50 -11.05 1.47
C LYS A 91 2.39 -10.56 0.54
N ILE A 92 2.26 -9.25 0.39
CA ILE A 92 1.27 -8.62 -0.48
C ILE A 92 1.57 -8.93 -1.94
N GLU A 93 2.80 -8.68 -2.41
CA GLU A 93 3.23 -8.96 -3.77
C GLU A 93 3.07 -10.44 -4.12
N ASN A 94 3.43 -11.36 -3.22
CA ASN A 94 3.25 -12.79 -3.44
C ASN A 94 1.77 -13.18 -3.57
N LYS A 95 0.90 -12.66 -2.69
CA LYS A 95 -0.54 -12.93 -2.73
C LYS A 95 -1.19 -12.48 -4.05
N TYR A 96 -0.75 -11.35 -4.59
CA TYR A 96 -1.30 -10.84 -5.85
C TYR A 96 -0.67 -11.51 -7.08
N LYS A 97 0.62 -11.86 -7.07
CA LYS A 97 1.24 -12.70 -8.11
C LYS A 97 0.59 -14.08 -8.21
N GLU A 98 0.21 -14.68 -7.09
CA GLU A 98 -0.55 -15.94 -7.07
C GLU A 98 -1.95 -15.77 -7.67
N ARG A 99 -2.67 -14.69 -7.36
CA ARG A 99 -3.96 -14.39 -7.98
C ARG A 99 -3.86 -14.17 -9.49
N GLU A 100 -2.84 -13.45 -9.96
CA GLU A 100 -2.60 -13.29 -11.40
C GLU A 100 -2.30 -14.64 -12.08
N ARG A 101 -1.47 -15.50 -11.48
CA ARG A 101 -1.26 -16.88 -11.99
C ARG A 101 -2.54 -17.70 -12.03
N THR A 102 -3.39 -17.59 -11.01
CA THR A 102 -4.64 -18.37 -10.94
C THR A 102 -5.66 -17.85 -11.96
N ASN A 103 -5.69 -16.53 -12.22
CA ASN A 103 -6.53 -15.94 -13.27
C ASN A 103 -6.06 -16.35 -14.68
N VAL A 104 -4.76 -16.46 -14.93
CA VAL A 104 -4.23 -16.93 -16.23
C VAL A 104 -4.61 -18.39 -16.50
N ILE A 105 -4.66 -19.25 -15.47
CA ILE A 105 -5.04 -20.66 -15.62
C ILE A 105 -6.55 -20.83 -15.92
N CYS A 106 -7.40 -19.84 -15.61
CA CYS A 106 -8.83 -19.87 -15.97
C CYS A 106 -9.16 -19.27 -17.35
N SER A 107 -8.21 -18.63 -18.03
CA SER A 107 -8.44 -18.04 -19.36
C SER A 107 -7.87 -18.85 -20.53
N ASP A 108 -7.19 -19.97 -20.28
CA ASP A 108 -6.55 -20.79 -21.33
C ASP A 108 -6.83 -22.30 -21.22
N THR A 109 -8.04 -22.69 -20.81
CA THR A 109 -8.60 -23.97 -21.30
C THR A 109 -9.33 -23.73 -22.61
N GLY A 110 -8.59 -23.24 -23.60
CA GLY A 110 -8.85 -23.54 -25.00
C GLY A 110 -8.56 -25.02 -25.29
N ILE A 111 -9.16 -25.94 -24.52
CA ILE A 111 -9.32 -27.31 -24.98
C ILE A 111 -10.41 -27.23 -26.01
N GLN A 112 -10.01 -27.12 -27.28
CA GLN A 112 -10.86 -27.50 -28.39
C GLN A 112 -11.30 -28.94 -28.11
N LEU A 113 -12.53 -29.12 -27.62
CA LEU A 113 -13.23 -30.37 -27.81
C LEU A 113 -13.39 -30.50 -29.32
N ALA A 114 -12.47 -31.23 -29.95
CA ALA A 114 -12.69 -31.73 -31.28
C ALA A 114 -13.95 -32.60 -31.24
N ASN A 115 -15.03 -32.04 -31.76
CA ASN A 115 -16.17 -32.80 -32.23
C ASN A 115 -15.67 -33.82 -33.25
N CYS A 116 -15.68 -35.09 -32.88
CA CYS A 116 -15.84 -36.18 -33.84
C CYS A 116 -17.13 -36.92 -33.48
N ASN A 117 -18.24 -36.41 -34.03
CA ASN A 117 -19.47 -37.17 -34.18
C ASN A 117 -19.30 -38.19 -35.31
N GLY A 118 -19.72 -39.43 -35.06
CA GLY A 118 -20.42 -40.31 -36.00
C GLY A 118 -19.60 -40.96 -37.12
N VAL A 119 -19.41 -42.28 -37.06
CA VAL A 119 -20.26 -43.36 -37.63
C VAL A 119 -19.50 -44.67 -37.48
#